data_AF-A0A6A6KP38-F1
#
_entry.id   AF-A0A6A6KP38-F1
#
_cell.length_a   1.000
_cell.length_b   1.000
_cell.length_c   1.000
_cell.angle_alpha   90.00
_cell.angle_beta   90.00
_cell.angle_gamma   90.00
#
_symmetry.space_group_name_H-M   'P 1'
#
loop_
_entity.id
_entity.type
_entity.pdbx_description
1 polymer ?
#
loop_
_entity_poly.entity_id
_entity_poly.type
_entity_poly.pdbx_seq_one_letter_code
_entity_poly.pdbx_strand_id
1 'polypeptide(L)'
;MYVASDPSLRHKVSSAFHQAATHGLTVARIWAFSDGCYEPLQFTILMIWVPFVGLKGLDFVIAEARRYGIKLTLSLANNYDSFGGKKQYVNWARNQGQYLSSDDDFFRHPGLDVSIST
;
A
#
# COMPACT_ATOMS: atom_id res chain seq x y z
N MET A 1 -1.65 -5.54 3.04
CA MET A 1 -0.32 -6.14 3.24
C MET A 1 -0.13 -6.82 4.58
N TYR A 2 -0.66 -6.28 5.67
CA TYR A 2 -0.54 -6.83 7.02
C TYR A 2 -0.58 -8.38 7.12
N VAL A 3 -1.59 -9.03 6.52
CA VAL A 3 -1.72 -10.50 6.53
C VAL A 3 -0.56 -11.23 5.85
N ALA A 4 0.04 -10.64 4.80
CA ALA A 4 1.18 -11.24 4.09
C ALA A 4 2.53 -10.94 4.77
N SER A 5 2.57 -9.85 5.55
CA SER A 5 3.73 -9.43 6.34
C SER A 5 4.02 -10.38 7.50
N ASP A 6 3.00 -11.01 8.09
CA ASP A 6 3.14 -12.09 9.06
C ASP A 6 3.27 -13.46 8.35
N PRO A 7 4.44 -14.15 8.43
CA PRO A 7 4.63 -15.46 7.80
C PRO A 7 3.61 -16.52 8.22
N SER A 8 3.09 -16.46 9.46
CA SER A 8 2.11 -17.44 9.97
C SER A 8 0.74 -17.29 9.29
N LEU A 9 0.45 -16.11 8.74
CA LEU A 9 -0.83 -15.79 8.12
C LEU A 9 -0.82 -15.86 6.58
N ARG A 10 0.35 -16.03 5.96
CA ARG A 10 0.52 -16.09 4.49
C ARG A 10 -0.34 -17.14 3.80
N HIS A 11 -0.65 -18.24 4.47
CA HIS A 11 -1.54 -19.29 3.95
C HIS A 11 -2.94 -18.74 3.58
N LYS A 12 -3.40 -17.66 4.22
CA LYS A 12 -4.68 -17.00 3.89
C LYS A 12 -4.63 -16.34 2.51
N VAL A 13 -3.50 -15.74 2.14
CA VAL A 13 -3.29 -15.12 0.82
C VAL A 13 -3.28 -16.18 -0.26
N SER A 14 -2.52 -17.27 -0.07
CA SER A 14 -2.50 -18.40 -0.99
C SER A 14 -3.89 -19.03 -1.16
N SER A 15 -4.62 -19.22 -0.06
CA SER A 15 -6.00 -19.74 -0.09
C SER A 15 -6.94 -18.83 -0.86
N ALA A 16 -6.86 -17.51 -0.65
CA ALA A 16 -7.69 -16.55 -1.37
C ALA A 16 -7.43 -16.57 -2.88
N PHE A 17 -6.16 -16.59 -3.32
CA PHE A 17 -5.84 -16.68 -4.74
C PHE A 17 -6.18 -18.03 -5.34
N HIS A 18 -5.98 -19.13 -4.61
CA HIS A 18 -6.40 -20.45 -5.06
C HIS A 18 -7.91 -20.50 -5.29
N GLN A 19 -8.71 -20.02 -4.33
CA GLN A 19 -10.17 -19.96 -4.45
C GLN A 19 -10.59 -19.04 -5.60
N ALA A 20 -9.96 -17.86 -5.76
CA ALA A 20 -10.27 -16.97 -6.88
C ALA A 20 -10.02 -17.66 -8.23
N ALA A 21 -8.90 -18.36 -8.37
CA ALA A 21 -8.54 -19.08 -9.60
C ALA A 21 -9.51 -20.25 -9.88
N THR A 22 -9.91 -21.03 -8.86
CA THR A 22 -10.88 -22.13 -9.06
C THR A 22 -12.26 -21.64 -9.48
N HIS A 23 -12.61 -20.40 -9.16
CA HIS A 23 -13.85 -19.75 -9.60
C HIS A 23 -13.68 -18.95 -10.90
N GLY A 24 -12.53 -19.04 -11.59
CA GLY A 24 -12.29 -18.39 -12.88
C GLY A 24 -12.03 -16.88 -12.80
N LEU A 25 -11.76 -16.33 -11.61
CA LEU A 25 -11.37 -14.92 -11.46
C LEU A 25 -9.93 -14.71 -11.94
N THR A 26 -9.70 -13.64 -12.71
CA THR A 26 -8.41 -13.38 -13.38
C THR A 26 -7.69 -12.11 -12.94
N VAL A 27 -8.39 -11.23 -12.20
CA VAL A 27 -7.84 -9.95 -11.73
C VAL A 27 -8.21 -9.74 -10.27
N ALA A 28 -7.24 -9.30 -9.46
CA ALA A 28 -7.46 -8.84 -8.10
C ALA A 28 -6.99 -7.40 -7.94
N ARG A 29 -7.77 -6.59 -7.23
CA ARG A 29 -7.36 -5.24 -6.80
C ARG A 29 -6.90 -5.29 -5.36
N ILE A 30 -5.72 -4.73 -5.07
CA ILE A 30 -5.15 -4.71 -3.73
C ILE A 30 -4.64 -3.31 -3.36
N TRP A 31 -4.60 -3.04 -2.05
CA TRP A 31 -3.94 -1.88 -1.47
C TRP A 31 -2.44 -2.14 -1.35
N ALA A 32 -1.65 -1.32 -2.04
CA ALA A 32 -0.19 -1.29 -1.96
C ALA A 32 0.31 -0.11 -1.10
N PHE A 33 -0.52 0.37 -0.17
CA PHE A 33 -0.21 1.42 0.80
C PHE A 33 -0.63 1.03 2.22
N SER A 34 0.01 1.68 3.19
CA SER A 34 -0.30 1.64 4.62
C SER A 34 0.48 2.81 5.22
N ASP A 35 -0.16 3.99 5.29
CA ASP A 35 0.50 5.25 5.59
C ASP A 35 0.34 5.55 7.09
N GLY A 36 1.44 5.48 7.86
CA GLY A 36 1.45 5.87 9.28
C GLY A 36 0.69 4.96 10.27
N CYS A 37 0.24 3.77 9.85
CA CYS A 37 -0.47 2.80 10.72
C CYS A 37 0.44 1.65 11.23
N TYR A 38 -0.11 0.67 11.97
CA TYR A 38 0.65 -0.49 12.50
C TYR A 38 1.25 -1.31 11.33
N GLU A 39 2.58 -1.49 11.31
CA GLU A 39 3.36 -1.99 10.15
C GLU A 39 3.11 -1.19 8.85
N PRO A 40 3.50 0.10 8.82
CA PRO A 40 3.24 0.94 7.67
C PRO A 40 4.20 0.61 6.53
N LEU A 41 3.73 0.80 5.30
CA LEU A 41 4.58 0.71 4.10
C LEU A 41 5.37 1.98 3.88
N GLN A 42 4.88 3.09 4.45
CA GLN A 42 5.54 4.37 4.41
C GLN A 42 5.39 5.06 5.78
N PHE A 43 6.53 5.41 6.38
CA PHE A 43 6.61 6.09 7.68
C PHE A 43 6.62 7.62 7.53
N THR A 44 7.08 8.13 6.38
CA THR A 44 7.17 9.57 6.04
C THR A 44 7.32 9.71 4.52
N ILE A 45 7.01 10.90 3.98
CA ILE A 45 7.07 11.26 2.55
C ILE A 45 8.38 10.81 1.88
N LEU A 46 9.52 10.84 2.59
CA LEU A 46 10.85 10.59 2.02
C LEU A 46 11.52 9.28 2.45
N MET A 47 10.87 8.44 3.29
CA MET A 47 11.52 7.23 3.83
C MET A 47 10.78 5.95 3.46
N ILE A 48 11.13 5.41 2.29
CA ILE A 48 10.75 4.07 1.79
C ILE A 48 11.63 2.96 2.40
N TRP A 49 12.77 3.30 2.99
CA TRP A 49 13.79 2.34 3.44
C TRP A 49 13.41 1.47 4.66
N VAL A 50 12.30 1.74 5.35
CA VAL A 50 12.01 1.17 6.69
C VAL A 50 10.62 0.52 6.81
N PRO A 51 10.18 -0.31 5.86
CA PRO A 51 9.45 -1.50 6.30
C PRO A 51 9.77 -2.71 5.42
N PHE A 52 10.91 -3.34 5.69
CA PHE A 52 11.34 -4.57 5.03
C PHE A 52 10.27 -5.69 5.12
N VAL A 53 9.43 -5.68 6.15
CA VAL A 53 8.36 -6.68 6.36
C VAL A 53 7.11 -6.38 5.53
N GLY A 54 6.77 -5.10 5.36
CA GLY A 54 5.68 -4.65 4.49
C GLY A 54 5.94 -5.03 3.04
N LEU A 55 7.07 -4.57 2.49
CA LEU A 55 7.44 -4.82 1.10
C LEU A 55 7.62 -6.32 0.80
N LYS A 56 8.22 -7.10 1.71
CA LYS A 56 8.24 -8.57 1.59
C LYS A 56 6.85 -9.21 1.58
N GLY A 57 5.90 -8.63 2.30
CA GLY A 57 4.50 -9.01 2.24
C GLY A 57 3.91 -8.74 0.86
N LEU A 58 4.22 -7.59 0.24
CA LEU A 58 3.83 -7.32 -1.16
C LEU A 58 4.44 -8.31 -2.12
N ASP A 59 5.74 -8.56 -2.01
CA ASP A 59 6.48 -9.48 -2.88
C ASP A 59 5.84 -10.87 -2.84
N PHE A 60 5.47 -11.32 -1.65
CA PHE A 60 4.75 -12.58 -1.47
C PHE A 60 3.37 -12.58 -2.17
N VAL A 61 2.60 -11.50 -2.03
CA VAL A 61 1.29 -11.36 -2.71
C VAL A 61 1.45 -11.36 -4.23
N ILE A 62 2.47 -10.66 -4.76
CA ILE A 62 2.77 -10.63 -6.21
C ILE A 62 3.18 -12.02 -6.71
N ALA A 63 4.06 -12.70 -5.98
CA ALA A 63 4.52 -14.04 -6.34
C ALA A 63 3.38 -15.06 -6.36
N GLU A 64 2.49 -15.03 -5.36
CA GLU A 64 1.34 -15.93 -5.31
C GLU A 64 0.29 -15.60 -6.37
N ALA A 65 0.01 -14.31 -6.63
CA ALA A 65 -0.87 -13.93 -7.73
C ALA A 65 -0.37 -14.47 -9.07
N ARG A 66 0.94 -14.34 -9.34
CA ARG A 66 1.59 -14.91 -10.53
C ARG A 66 1.45 -16.43 -10.58
N ARG A 67 1.66 -17.11 -9.46
CA ARG A 67 1.54 -18.58 -9.36
C ARG A 67 0.14 -19.08 -9.74
N TYR A 68 -0.90 -18.34 -9.38
CA TYR A 68 -2.30 -18.67 -9.70
C TYR A 68 -2.82 -18.00 -10.99
N GLY A 69 -1.98 -17.33 -11.76
CA GLY A 69 -2.38 -16.70 -13.03
C GLY A 69 -3.27 -15.45 -12.88
N ILE A 70 -3.24 -14.79 -11.71
CA ILE A 70 -4.06 -13.62 -11.39
C ILE A 70 -3.25 -12.35 -11.63
N LYS A 71 -3.83 -11.41 -12.39
CA LYS A 71 -3.26 -10.06 -12.59
C LYS A 71 -3.63 -9.15 -11.43
N LEU A 72 -2.75 -8.20 -11.10
CA LEU A 72 -2.96 -7.28 -9.98
C LEU A 72 -3.19 -5.85 -10.47
N THR A 73 -4.19 -5.20 -9.88
CA THR A 73 -4.33 -3.74 -9.89
C THR A 73 -3.90 -3.21 -8.53
N LEU A 74 -2.81 -2.46 -8.49
CA LEU A 74 -2.24 -1.89 -7.26
C LEU A 74 -2.76 -0.47 -7.10
N SER A 75 -3.47 -0.17 -6.00
CA SER A 75 -3.71 1.22 -5.62
C SER A 75 -2.62 1.69 -4.67
N LEU A 76 -2.06 2.87 -4.97
CA LEU A 76 -0.83 3.38 -4.36
C LEU A 76 -1.07 4.38 -3.23
N ALA A 77 -2.26 4.94 -3.14
CA ALA A 77 -2.69 5.83 -2.07
C ALA A 77 -4.22 5.73 -1.89
N ASN A 78 -4.73 6.28 -0.80
CA ASN A 78 -6.17 6.36 -0.51
C ASN A 78 -6.65 7.80 -0.43
N ASN A 79 -7.87 8.07 -0.91
CA ASN A 79 -8.54 9.35 -0.68
C ASN A 79 -9.15 9.44 0.72
N TYR A 80 -9.49 8.29 1.32
CA TYR A 80 -10.12 8.18 2.63
C TYR A 80 -9.10 7.87 3.73
N ASP A 81 -9.50 8.08 4.98
CA ASP A 81 -8.66 7.94 6.18
C ASP A 81 -8.20 6.48 6.48
N SER A 82 -8.82 5.47 5.87
CA SER A 82 -8.48 4.07 6.11
C SER A 82 -7.06 3.76 5.67
N PHE A 83 -6.24 3.24 6.60
CA PHE A 83 -4.81 2.97 6.43
C PHE A 83 -4.00 4.23 6.05
N GLY A 84 -4.44 5.41 6.51
CA GLY A 84 -3.78 6.69 6.30
C GLY A 84 -4.42 7.49 5.18
N GLY A 85 -3.91 7.37 3.95
CA GLY A 85 -4.42 8.12 2.79
C GLY A 85 -3.94 9.57 2.71
N LYS A 86 -4.53 10.37 1.80
CA LYS A 86 -4.05 11.73 1.46
C LYS A 86 -3.86 12.65 2.67
N LYS A 87 -4.72 12.50 3.68
CA LYS A 87 -4.64 13.24 4.94
C LYS A 87 -3.34 12.98 5.70
N GLN A 88 -2.83 11.74 5.67
CA GLN A 88 -1.56 11.39 6.30
C GLN A 88 -0.37 12.08 5.61
N TYR A 89 -0.39 12.17 4.28
CA TYR A 89 0.63 12.90 3.51
C TYR A 89 0.65 14.39 3.86
N VAL A 90 -0.54 15.01 3.91
CA VAL A 90 -0.69 16.42 4.28
C VAL A 90 -0.22 16.65 5.73
N ASN A 91 -0.54 15.74 6.65
CA ASN A 91 -0.06 15.82 8.04
C ASN A 91 1.46 15.67 8.16
N TRP A 92 2.09 14.80 7.37
CA TRP A 92 3.55 14.70 7.33
C TRP A 92 4.20 16.00 6.87
N ALA A 93 3.67 16.65 5.83
CA ALA A 93 4.19 17.92 5.37
C ALA A 93 3.96 19.07 6.38
N ARG A 94 2.79 19.11 7.02
CA ARG A 94 2.52 20.05 8.13
C ARG A 94 3.53 19.89 9.27
N ASN A 95 3.84 18.65 9.65
CA ASN A 95 4.84 18.35 10.68
C ASN A 95 6.27 18.74 10.28
N GLN A 96 6.54 18.91 8.98
CA GLN A 96 7.80 19.43 8.44
C GLN A 96 7.79 20.96 8.25
N GLY A 97 6.76 21.65 8.75
CA GLY A 97 6.64 23.11 8.70
C GLY A 97 5.98 23.67 7.44
N GLN A 98 5.42 22.83 6.57
CA GLN A 98 4.66 23.30 5.40
C GLN A 98 3.28 23.81 5.81
N TYR A 99 2.88 24.96 5.29
CA TYR A 99 1.54 25.51 5.53
C TYR A 99 0.54 24.95 4.51
N LEU A 100 -0.25 23.96 4.94
CA LEU A 100 -1.28 23.30 4.13
C LEU A 100 -2.64 23.44 4.81
N SER A 101 -3.60 24.04 4.13
CA SER A 101 -4.90 24.41 4.69
C SER A 101 -5.99 23.35 4.44
N SER A 102 -5.77 22.46 3.48
CA SER A 102 -6.74 21.44 3.06
C SER A 102 -6.07 20.10 2.80
N ASP A 103 -6.81 19.01 3.00
CA ASP A 103 -6.33 17.67 2.62
C ASP A 103 -6.24 17.50 1.10
N ASP A 104 -6.94 18.34 0.33
CA ASP A 104 -6.81 18.39 -1.14
C ASP A 104 -5.51 19.04 -1.61
N ASP A 105 -4.74 19.64 -0.70
CA ASP A 105 -3.38 20.11 -1.02
C ASP A 105 -2.47 18.94 -1.43
N PHE A 106 -2.85 17.69 -1.10
CA PHE A 106 -2.26 16.46 -1.65
C PHE A 106 -2.14 16.47 -3.18
N PHE A 107 -3.14 17.00 -3.90
CA PHE A 107 -3.14 17.01 -5.37
C PHE A 107 -2.46 18.23 -5.99
N ARG A 108 -2.07 19.21 -5.17
CA ARG A 108 -1.58 20.52 -5.64
C ARG A 108 -0.16 20.81 -5.19
N HIS A 109 0.26 20.22 -4.09
CA HIS A 109 1.55 20.50 -3.48
C HIS A 109 2.63 19.60 -4.10
N PRO A 110 3.65 20.16 -4.78
CA PRO A 110 4.65 19.37 -5.52
C PRO A 110 5.48 18.45 -4.60
N GLY A 111 5.59 18.78 -3.31
CA GLY A 111 6.28 17.95 -2.31
C GLY A 111 5.47 16.76 -1.75
N LEU A 112 4.23 16.54 -2.22
CA LEU A 112 3.36 15.44 -1.76
C LEU A 112 3.16 14.32 -2.80
N ASP A 113 3.97 14.31 -3.87
CA ASP A 113 3.83 13.35 -4.96
C ASP A 113 4.10 11.90 -4.51
N VAL A 114 3.24 10.99 -4.97
CA VAL A 114 3.33 9.53 -4.76
C VAL A 114 3.81 8.90 -6.07
N SER A 115 4.95 9.37 -6.56
CA SER A 115 5.59 8.83 -7.76
C SER A 115 6.53 7.67 -7.39
N ILE A 116 6.36 6.53 -8.04
CA ILE A 116 7.39 5.48 -8.03
C ILE A 116 8.41 5.90 -9.08
N SER A 117 9.57 6.42 -8.65
CA SER A 117 10.68 6.68 -9.57
C SER A 117 11.15 5.34 -10.16
N THR A 118 10.98 5.18 -11.48
CA THR A 118 11.51 4.05 -12.26
C THR A 118 12.98 4.20 -12.57
#